data_AF-A0AA88PRD0-F1
#
_entry.id   AF-A0AA88PRD0-F1
#
_cell.length_a   1.000
_cell.length_b   1.000
_cell.length_c   1.000
_cell.angle_alpha   90.00
_cell.angle_beta   90.00
_cell.angle_gamma   90.00
#
_symmetry.space_group_name_H-M   'P 1'
#
loop_
_entity.id
_entity.type
_entity.pdbx_description
1 polymer ?
#
loop_
_entity_poly.entity_id
_entity_poly.type
_entity_poly.pdbx_seq_one_letter_code
_entity_poly.pdbx_strand_id
1 'polypeptide(L)'
;MASAGSKRPRDPSTQGLKVKFLINIPLKVDSVDQAQKRCRYLLDALIEGFREEDMKFMRDKNGKEVLEDIAVIFGMNGKHMPELVEVLKTLGTFKHDCKVKYSIITYTWGSGGTMAQGATEPPYQDIREHLKNHPTTTKLVDELRGNDQRCLMYFSFVDSDTFGFNFIYSEYLQIVREELGKDRIPPTVMSTGYEFHRGSKFHIASWLDRMVRTALAEVYPLFVYYPEPNFCVLVRDKLNSIEESFIDRRRKNMESAVLISQVKTRDNFKAVFSDRNPIIIIVPDRFSLYGKGLMTGQSTLDGMNLATGANCNQRRSPASAVIRLKKDNQLRSM
;
A
#
# COMPACT_ATOMS: atom_id res chain seq x y z
N MET A 1 18.82 -10.55 51.04
CA MET A 1 17.81 -9.80 50.29
C MET A 1 18.51 -9.12 49.12
N ALA A 2 18.15 -9.43 47.87
CA ALA A 2 18.79 -8.84 46.70
C ALA A 2 17.98 -7.61 46.22
N SER A 3 18.64 -6.48 45.98
CA SER A 3 17.98 -5.24 45.57
C SER A 3 17.42 -5.33 44.15
N ALA A 4 16.18 -4.90 43.96
CA ALA A 4 15.54 -4.84 42.65
C ALA A 4 16.26 -3.86 41.71
N GLY A 5 17.00 -4.39 40.73
CA GLY A 5 17.62 -3.60 39.68
C GLY A 5 16.57 -2.97 38.77
N SER A 6 16.51 -1.64 38.76
CA SER A 6 15.66 -0.86 37.85
C SER A 6 15.96 -1.19 36.38
N LYS A 7 15.04 -1.88 35.71
CA LYS A 7 15.13 -2.17 34.27
C LYS A 7 14.69 -0.94 33.49
N ARG A 8 15.64 -0.06 33.15
CA ARG A 8 15.45 0.92 32.07
C ARG A 8 14.99 0.18 30.79
N PRO A 9 14.02 0.70 30.02
CA PRO A 9 13.64 0.13 28.72
C PRO A 9 14.86 0.14 27.77
N ARG A 10 15.34 -1.04 27.37
CA ARG A 10 16.52 -1.16 26.49
C ARG A 10 16.20 -0.67 25.08
N ASP A 11 17.03 0.19 24.52
CA ASP A 11 17.00 0.75 23.16
C ASP A 11 16.56 -0.25 22.04
N PRO A 12 15.63 0.09 21.12
CA PRO A 12 15.13 -0.88 20.14
C PRO A 12 16.15 -1.15 19.01
N SER A 13 17.10 -0.25 18.77
CA SER A 13 18.20 -0.48 17.81
C SER A 13 19.03 -1.71 18.19
N THR A 14 19.09 -2.05 19.48
CA THR A 14 19.80 -3.23 20.01
C THR A 14 19.01 -4.54 19.94
N GLN A 15 17.76 -4.55 19.42
CA GLN A 15 16.89 -5.73 19.47
C GLN A 15 16.84 -6.59 18.19
N GLY A 16 17.48 -6.17 17.10
CA GLY A 16 17.57 -7.00 15.87
C GLY A 16 16.23 -7.33 15.22
N LEU A 17 15.22 -6.46 15.40
CA LEU A 17 13.88 -6.65 14.84
C LEU A 17 13.91 -6.54 13.31
N LYS A 18 13.64 -7.64 12.60
CA LYS A 18 13.55 -7.64 11.14
C LYS A 18 12.22 -7.06 10.68
N VAL A 19 12.23 -6.35 9.56
CA VAL A 19 11.05 -5.77 8.92
C VAL A 19 11.01 -6.30 7.49
N LYS A 20 9.87 -6.84 7.07
CA LYS A 20 9.70 -7.49 5.77
C LYS A 20 8.43 -7.03 5.06
N PHE A 21 8.47 -7.04 3.73
CA PHE A 21 7.40 -6.55 2.89
C PHE A 21 6.90 -7.64 1.94
N LEU A 22 5.59 -7.89 1.94
CA LEU A 22 4.91 -8.57 0.86
C LEU A 22 4.23 -7.52 -0.02
N ILE A 23 4.70 -7.33 -1.25
CA ILE A 23 4.05 -6.43 -2.20
C ILE A 23 2.91 -7.15 -2.90
N ASN A 24 1.73 -6.52 -2.94
CA ASN A 24 0.56 -6.97 -3.67
C ASN A 24 0.31 -6.03 -4.85
N ILE A 25 0.57 -6.52 -6.07
CA ILE A 25 0.43 -5.78 -7.33
C ILE A 25 -0.67 -6.44 -8.18
N PRO A 26 -1.87 -5.85 -8.26
CA PRO A 26 -2.89 -6.28 -9.21
C PRO A 26 -2.51 -5.78 -10.59
N LEU A 27 -2.46 -6.69 -11.57
CA LEU A 27 -2.10 -6.38 -12.94
C LEU A 27 -3.25 -6.78 -13.87
N LYS A 28 -3.89 -5.79 -14.49
CA LYS A 28 -4.85 -6.05 -15.57
C LYS A 28 -4.10 -6.67 -16.75
N VAL A 29 -4.62 -7.75 -17.30
CA VAL A 29 -4.04 -8.48 -18.43
C VAL A 29 -4.85 -8.23 -19.68
N ASP A 30 -4.21 -7.62 -20.67
CA ASP A 30 -4.73 -7.48 -22.04
C ASP A 30 -4.05 -8.45 -23.02
N SER A 31 -2.79 -8.83 -22.77
CA SER A 31 -2.08 -9.88 -23.52
C SER A 31 -0.95 -10.52 -22.72
N VAL A 32 -0.45 -11.69 -23.16
CA VAL A 32 0.70 -12.38 -22.53
C VAL A 32 1.96 -11.50 -22.55
N ASP A 33 2.30 -10.92 -23.70
CA ASP A 33 3.52 -10.13 -23.88
C ASP A 33 3.53 -8.90 -22.97
N GLN A 34 2.45 -8.11 -22.98
CA GLN A 34 2.35 -6.90 -22.15
C GLN A 34 2.41 -7.23 -20.66
N ALA A 35 1.70 -8.29 -20.22
CA ALA A 35 1.71 -8.71 -18.82
C ALA A 35 3.11 -9.20 -18.39
N GLN A 36 3.78 -10.03 -19.19
CA GLN A 36 5.15 -10.46 -18.90
C GLN A 36 6.12 -9.28 -18.87
N LYS A 37 6.10 -8.41 -19.89
CA LYS A 37 6.96 -7.22 -19.97
C LYS A 37 6.78 -6.32 -18.74
N ARG A 38 5.54 -6.12 -18.29
CA ARG A 38 5.24 -5.32 -17.10
C ARG A 38 5.70 -5.98 -15.81
N CYS A 39 5.52 -7.30 -15.66
CA CYS A 39 6.04 -8.03 -14.50
C CYS A 39 7.57 -8.03 -14.42
N ARG A 40 8.28 -8.24 -15.53
CA ARG A 40 9.76 -8.15 -15.57
C ARG A 40 10.22 -6.77 -15.12
N TYR A 41 9.69 -5.72 -15.78
CA TYR A 41 9.99 -4.34 -15.42
C TYR A 41 9.78 -4.03 -13.94
N LEU A 42 8.63 -4.44 -13.37
CA LEU A 42 8.34 -4.18 -11.95
C LEU A 42 9.21 -4.99 -10.99
N LEU A 43 9.64 -6.20 -11.36
CA LEU A 43 10.59 -7.00 -10.57
C LEU A 43 12.00 -6.42 -10.60
N ASP A 44 12.42 -5.89 -11.76
CA ASP A 44 13.75 -5.33 -11.95
C ASP A 44 13.85 -3.94 -11.29
N ALA A 45 12.85 -3.07 -11.51
CA ALA A 45 12.77 -1.75 -10.88
C ALA A 45 12.56 -1.80 -9.35
N LEU A 46 12.11 -2.95 -8.79
CA LEU A 46 11.93 -3.09 -7.35
C LEU A 46 13.26 -3.05 -6.57
N ILE A 47 14.39 -3.38 -7.22
CA ILE A 47 15.71 -3.24 -6.61
C ILE A 47 15.98 -1.77 -6.24
N GLU A 48 15.53 -0.82 -7.06
CA GLU A 48 15.60 0.64 -6.80
C GLU A 48 14.70 1.08 -5.62
N GLY A 49 13.87 0.18 -5.08
CA GLY A 49 13.10 0.42 -3.85
C GLY A 49 13.94 0.39 -2.57
N PHE A 50 15.21 0.01 -2.65
CA PHE A 50 16.15 -0.07 -1.53
C PHE A 50 17.44 0.70 -1.83
N ARG A 51 18.01 1.31 -0.79
CA ARG A 51 19.41 1.77 -0.80
C ARG A 51 20.35 0.58 -0.60
N GLU A 52 21.61 0.72 -1.01
CA GLU A 52 22.58 -0.38 -0.98
C GLU A 52 22.81 -0.93 0.43
N GLU A 53 22.83 -0.06 1.45
CA GLU A 53 23.01 -0.43 2.85
C GLU A 53 21.83 -1.19 3.48
N ASP A 54 20.62 -1.09 2.91
CA ASP A 54 19.44 -1.84 3.34
C ASP A 54 19.22 -3.14 2.54
N MET A 55 19.91 -3.32 1.40
CA MET A 55 19.79 -4.54 0.59
C MET A 55 20.47 -5.74 1.25
N LYS A 56 19.67 -6.74 1.61
CA LYS A 56 20.14 -8.02 2.15
C LYS A 56 19.74 -9.16 1.23
N PHE A 57 20.70 -9.98 0.85
CA PHE A 57 20.49 -11.15 0.02
C PHE A 57 20.62 -12.44 0.84
N MET A 58 19.75 -13.40 0.54
CA MET A 58 19.79 -14.77 1.04
C MET A 58 19.83 -15.75 -0.14
N ARG A 59 20.28 -16.98 0.09
CA ARG A 59 20.04 -18.07 -0.86
C ARG A 59 18.68 -18.70 -0.61
N ASP A 60 17.92 -18.92 -1.68
CA ASP A 60 16.70 -19.72 -1.62
C ASP A 60 17.00 -21.22 -1.54
N LYS A 61 15.95 -22.05 -1.47
CA LYS A 61 16.04 -23.52 -1.42
C LYS A 61 16.70 -24.16 -2.65
N ASN A 62 16.85 -23.42 -3.75
CA ASN A 62 17.52 -23.84 -4.98
C ASN A 62 18.95 -23.29 -5.07
N GLY A 63 19.44 -22.61 -4.02
CA GLY A 63 20.76 -21.98 -3.97
C GLY A 63 20.84 -20.62 -4.65
N LYS A 64 19.74 -20.08 -5.19
CA LYS A 64 19.69 -18.81 -5.91
C LYS A 64 19.69 -17.61 -4.96
N GLU A 65 20.47 -16.59 -5.30
CA GLU A 65 20.49 -15.32 -4.56
C GLU A 65 19.22 -14.50 -4.79
N VAL A 66 18.54 -14.13 -3.70
CA VAL A 66 17.33 -13.32 -3.68
C VAL A 66 17.30 -12.39 -2.47
N LEU A 67 16.59 -11.27 -2.54
CA LEU A 67 16.40 -10.38 -1.39
C LEU A 67 15.73 -11.11 -0.22
N GLU A 68 16.22 -10.87 0.99
CA GLU A 68 15.78 -11.54 2.23
C GLU A 68 14.43 -10.98 2.73
N ASP A 69 14.24 -9.67 2.59
CA ASP A 69 13.21 -8.90 3.31
C ASP A 69 12.02 -8.52 2.42
N ILE A 70 11.94 -9.01 1.18
CA ILE A 70 10.82 -8.73 0.27
C ILE A 70 10.36 -9.91 -0.58
N ALA A 71 9.05 -9.96 -0.84
CA ALA A 71 8.45 -10.83 -1.84
C ALA A 71 7.26 -10.15 -2.54
N VAL A 72 6.90 -10.61 -3.75
CA VAL A 72 5.84 -10.01 -4.58
C VAL A 72 4.75 -11.01 -4.96
N ILE A 73 3.49 -10.59 -4.88
CA ILE A 73 2.33 -11.24 -5.46
C ILE A 73 1.86 -10.41 -6.64
N PHE A 74 1.91 -11.00 -7.84
CA PHE A 74 1.23 -10.45 -9.01
C PHE A 74 -0.16 -11.07 -9.16
N GLY A 75 -1.19 -10.22 -9.02
CA GLY A 75 -2.58 -10.60 -9.27
C GLY A 75 -2.98 -10.33 -10.70
N MET A 76 -2.67 -11.26 -11.60
CA MET A 76 -2.96 -11.14 -13.02
C MET A 76 -4.45 -11.40 -13.28
N ASN A 77 -5.17 -10.38 -13.73
CA ASN A 77 -6.63 -10.39 -13.74
C ASN A 77 -7.26 -9.67 -14.93
N GLY A 78 -8.55 -9.93 -15.15
CA GLY A 78 -9.34 -9.21 -16.14
C GLY A 78 -10.78 -9.73 -16.25
N LYS A 79 -11.57 -9.08 -17.10
CA LYS A 79 -12.95 -9.47 -17.39
C LYS A 79 -12.99 -10.87 -18.00
N HIS A 80 -13.89 -11.73 -17.49
CA HIS A 80 -14.01 -13.09 -17.97
C HIS A 80 -14.35 -13.16 -19.48
N MET A 81 -13.42 -13.70 -20.26
CA MET A 81 -13.53 -14.00 -21.69
C MET A 81 -12.78 -15.32 -21.94
N PRO A 82 -13.25 -16.23 -22.82
CA PRO A 82 -12.58 -17.52 -23.06
C PRO A 82 -11.10 -17.39 -23.45
N GLU A 83 -10.78 -16.43 -24.33
CA GLU A 83 -9.40 -16.13 -24.74
C GLU A 83 -8.51 -15.70 -23.56
N LEU A 84 -9.04 -14.85 -22.66
CA LEU A 84 -8.32 -14.42 -21.48
C LEU A 84 -8.04 -15.58 -20.52
N VAL A 85 -8.92 -16.58 -20.43
CA VAL A 85 -8.69 -17.76 -19.58
C VAL A 85 -7.45 -18.54 -20.05
N GLU A 86 -7.23 -18.70 -21.35
CA GLU A 86 -6.02 -19.35 -21.89
C GLU A 86 -4.76 -18.48 -21.73
N VAL A 87 -4.87 -17.17 -21.93
CA VAL A 87 -3.80 -16.20 -21.62
C VAL A 87 -3.39 -16.28 -20.14
N LEU A 88 -4.35 -16.35 -19.22
CA LEU A 88 -4.13 -16.46 -17.78
C LEU A 88 -3.53 -17.81 -17.37
N LYS A 89 -3.93 -18.93 -18.00
CA LYS A 89 -3.26 -20.23 -17.80
C LYS A 89 -1.77 -20.17 -18.20
N THR A 90 -1.46 -19.56 -19.33
CA THR A 90 -0.09 -19.37 -19.82
C THR A 90 0.73 -18.48 -18.87
N LEU A 91 0.12 -17.41 -18.36
CA LEU A 91 0.76 -16.51 -17.42
C LEU A 91 0.97 -17.10 -16.02
N GLY A 92 0.12 -18.04 -15.58
CA GLY A 92 0.27 -18.73 -14.30
C GLY A 92 1.57 -19.55 -14.18
N THR A 93 2.14 -19.98 -15.31
CA THR A 93 3.42 -20.70 -15.35
C THR A 93 4.63 -19.79 -15.60
N PHE A 94 4.43 -18.48 -15.82
CA PHE A 94 5.50 -17.53 -16.15
C PHE A 94 6.63 -17.53 -15.11
N LYS A 95 7.87 -17.50 -15.62
CA LYS A 95 9.10 -17.34 -14.85
C LYS A 95 9.98 -16.26 -15.47
N HIS A 96 10.41 -15.33 -14.63
CA HIS A 96 11.50 -14.37 -14.81
C HIS A 96 12.64 -14.68 -13.85
N ASP A 97 13.88 -14.56 -14.31
CA ASP A 97 15.07 -14.73 -13.48
C ASP A 97 15.51 -13.37 -12.91
N CYS A 98 15.07 -13.08 -11.69
CA CYS A 98 15.40 -11.86 -10.95
C CYS A 98 15.80 -12.15 -9.50
N LYS A 99 16.40 -11.18 -8.80
CA LYS A 99 16.78 -11.30 -7.37
C LYS A 99 15.61 -11.11 -6.39
N VAL A 100 14.36 -11.19 -6.84
CA VAL A 100 13.15 -10.98 -6.03
C VAL A 100 12.36 -12.29 -5.96
N LYS A 101 11.90 -12.68 -4.76
CA LYS A 101 10.93 -13.77 -4.63
C LYS A 101 9.56 -13.28 -5.09
N TYR A 102 8.89 -14.00 -5.99
CA TYR A 102 7.53 -13.66 -6.38
C TYR A 102 6.67 -14.89 -6.64
N SER A 103 5.36 -14.68 -6.67
CA SER A 103 4.39 -15.64 -7.16
C SER A 103 3.28 -14.94 -7.93
N ILE A 104 2.59 -15.70 -8.77
CA ILE A 104 1.54 -15.22 -9.66
C ILE A 104 0.23 -15.88 -9.24
N ILE A 105 -0.83 -15.09 -9.16
CA ILE A 105 -2.21 -15.55 -8.94
C ILE A 105 -3.00 -15.07 -10.15
N THR A 106 -3.62 -16.01 -10.86
CA THR A 106 -4.36 -15.72 -12.10
C THR A 106 -5.85 -15.98 -11.89
N TYR A 107 -6.69 -14.99 -12.20
CA TYR A 107 -8.14 -15.07 -11.98
C TYR A 107 -8.88 -14.12 -12.91
N THR A 108 -10.09 -14.49 -13.31
CA THR A 108 -11.02 -13.56 -13.96
C THR A 108 -11.90 -12.88 -12.93
N TRP A 109 -12.58 -11.78 -13.28
CA TRP A 109 -13.65 -11.17 -12.48
C TRP A 109 -14.89 -12.10 -12.48
N GLY A 110 -14.78 -13.27 -11.83
CA GLY A 110 -15.61 -14.46 -12.03
C GLY A 110 -15.24 -15.60 -11.07
N SER A 111 -16.11 -16.62 -10.96
CA SER A 111 -16.19 -17.56 -9.80
C SER A 111 -14.85 -18.04 -9.22
N GLY A 112 -14.68 -17.83 -7.90
CA GLY A 112 -13.42 -18.01 -7.16
C GLY A 112 -12.72 -16.67 -6.84
N GLY A 113 -13.06 -15.62 -7.59
CA GLY A 113 -12.76 -14.20 -7.36
C GLY A 113 -13.82 -13.33 -8.06
N THR A 114 -15.03 -13.31 -7.50
CA THR A 114 -16.25 -13.79 -8.20
C THR A 114 -17.11 -12.82 -9.04
N MET A 115 -17.06 -11.51 -8.87
CA MET A 115 -18.25 -10.66 -9.14
C MET A 115 -18.67 -10.42 -10.63
N ALA A 116 -19.69 -11.20 -11.04
CA ALA A 116 -20.68 -11.00 -12.11
C ALA A 116 -20.32 -11.24 -13.59
N GLN A 117 -21.09 -12.13 -14.23
CA GLN A 117 -21.37 -12.06 -15.67
C GLN A 117 -21.91 -10.66 -15.98
N GLY A 118 -21.14 -9.89 -16.77
CA GLY A 118 -21.50 -8.51 -17.11
C GLY A 118 -20.69 -7.41 -16.41
N ALA A 119 -19.66 -7.72 -15.61
CA ALA A 119 -18.75 -6.69 -15.10
C ALA A 119 -18.24 -5.76 -16.22
N THR A 120 -18.49 -4.47 -16.09
CA THR A 120 -18.06 -3.41 -17.03
C THR A 120 -16.78 -2.71 -16.57
N GLU A 121 -16.53 -2.69 -15.27
CA GLU A 121 -15.41 -2.00 -14.62
C GLU A 121 -14.61 -2.98 -13.72
N PRO A 122 -13.33 -2.71 -13.42
CA PRO A 122 -12.54 -3.53 -12.51
C PRO A 122 -13.11 -3.53 -11.08
N PRO A 123 -13.34 -4.71 -10.45
CA PRO A 123 -13.83 -4.79 -9.08
C PRO A 123 -12.66 -4.66 -8.09
N TYR A 124 -12.15 -3.43 -7.91
CA TYR A 124 -10.93 -3.12 -7.15
C TYR A 124 -10.90 -3.75 -5.73
N GLN A 125 -11.99 -3.61 -4.96
CA GLN A 125 -12.10 -4.21 -3.62
C GLN A 125 -11.97 -5.74 -3.63
N ASP A 126 -12.70 -6.42 -4.52
CA ASP A 126 -12.65 -7.89 -4.66
C ASP A 126 -11.27 -8.36 -5.15
N ILE A 127 -10.63 -7.59 -6.03
CA ILE A 127 -9.26 -7.80 -6.49
C ILE A 127 -8.28 -7.79 -5.30
N ARG A 128 -8.30 -6.74 -4.47
CA ARG A 128 -7.43 -6.64 -3.29
C ARG A 128 -7.74 -7.70 -2.25
N GLU A 129 -9.02 -7.98 -1.99
CA GLU A 129 -9.46 -9.00 -1.03
C GLU A 129 -9.04 -10.42 -1.43
N HIS A 130 -9.26 -10.78 -2.70
CA HIS A 130 -8.89 -12.10 -3.23
C HIS A 130 -7.37 -12.31 -3.11
N LEU A 131 -6.56 -11.34 -3.55
CA LEU A 131 -5.10 -11.43 -3.49
C LEU A 131 -4.57 -11.46 -2.06
N LYS A 132 -5.18 -10.71 -1.14
CA LYS A 132 -4.84 -10.73 0.30
C LYS A 132 -5.08 -12.10 0.93
N ASN A 133 -6.20 -12.75 0.60
CA ASN A 133 -6.65 -13.98 1.25
C ASN A 133 -6.21 -15.27 0.53
N HIS A 134 -5.59 -15.18 -0.66
CA HIS A 134 -5.26 -16.35 -1.47
C HIS A 134 -4.22 -17.28 -0.80
N PRO A 135 -4.33 -18.62 -0.91
CA PRO A 135 -3.38 -19.55 -0.29
C PRO A 135 -1.92 -19.38 -0.72
N THR A 136 -1.68 -18.94 -1.97
CA THR A 136 -0.31 -18.59 -2.43
C THR A 136 0.26 -17.41 -1.65
N THR A 137 -0.58 -16.43 -1.31
CA THR A 137 -0.18 -15.23 -0.55
C THR A 137 0.18 -15.60 0.88
N THR A 138 -0.66 -16.37 1.56
CA THR A 138 -0.37 -16.81 2.94
C THR A 138 0.90 -17.66 3.01
N LYS A 139 1.07 -18.60 2.07
CA LYS A 139 2.30 -19.38 1.94
C LYS A 139 3.55 -18.51 1.68
N LEU A 140 3.45 -17.48 0.86
CA LEU A 140 4.60 -16.60 0.58
C LEU A 140 4.96 -15.75 1.81
N VAL A 141 3.99 -15.39 2.66
CA VAL A 141 4.24 -14.75 3.96
C VAL A 141 4.96 -15.71 4.92
N ASP A 142 4.55 -16.98 4.99
CA ASP A 142 5.26 -18.02 5.75
C ASP A 142 6.71 -18.19 5.26
N GLU A 143 6.93 -18.32 3.94
CA GLU A 143 8.27 -18.46 3.35
C GLU A 143 9.15 -17.21 3.54
N LEU A 144 8.55 -16.01 3.63
CA LEU A 144 9.26 -14.75 3.84
C LEU A 144 9.63 -14.53 5.33
N ARG A 145 8.72 -14.90 6.25
CA ARG A 145 8.95 -14.91 7.70
C ARG A 145 9.98 -15.96 8.11
N GLY A 146 9.86 -17.17 7.55
CA GLY A 146 10.68 -18.31 7.92
C GLY A 146 10.62 -18.60 9.43
N ASN A 147 11.79 -18.75 10.04
CA ASN A 147 11.90 -19.07 11.47
C ASN A 147 11.76 -17.84 12.40
N ASP A 148 11.76 -16.60 11.88
CA ASP A 148 11.68 -15.40 12.72
C ASP A 148 10.23 -14.97 12.96
N GLN A 149 9.59 -15.60 13.94
CA GLN A 149 8.23 -15.28 14.36
C GLN A 149 8.06 -13.87 14.97
N ARG A 150 9.14 -13.09 15.12
CA ARG A 150 9.13 -11.71 15.62
C ARG A 150 9.37 -10.67 14.52
N CYS A 151 9.57 -11.07 13.26
CA CYS A 151 9.72 -10.08 12.19
C CYS A 151 8.41 -9.31 11.96
N LEU A 152 8.48 -7.99 11.84
CA LEU A 152 7.35 -7.18 11.42
C LEU A 152 7.08 -7.44 9.93
N MET A 153 5.89 -7.91 9.61
CA MET A 153 5.48 -8.20 8.23
C MET A 153 4.48 -7.15 7.77
N TYR A 154 4.75 -6.48 6.66
CA TYR A 154 3.86 -5.50 6.04
C TYR A 154 3.35 -5.99 4.70
N PHE A 155 2.04 -5.87 4.45
CA PHE A 155 1.53 -5.93 3.08
C PHE A 155 1.65 -4.53 2.48
N SER A 156 2.43 -4.40 1.41
CA SER A 156 2.54 -3.19 0.59
C SER A 156 1.56 -3.31 -0.57
N PHE A 157 0.43 -2.62 -0.49
CA PHE A 157 -0.51 -2.52 -1.62
C PHE A 157 0.05 -1.48 -2.59
N VAL A 158 0.29 -1.89 -3.83
CA VAL A 158 0.88 -1.06 -4.89
C VAL A 158 0.08 -1.26 -6.18
N ASP A 159 -0.09 -0.22 -6.99
CA ASP A 159 -0.77 -0.30 -8.29
C ASP A 159 0.20 -0.61 -9.45
N SER A 160 -0.29 -1.30 -10.47
CA SER A 160 0.51 -1.68 -11.65
C SER A 160 0.86 -0.52 -12.59
N ASP A 161 0.50 0.73 -12.26
CA ASP A 161 0.93 1.96 -12.95
C ASP A 161 2.27 2.51 -12.39
N THR A 162 2.83 1.89 -11.35
CA THR A 162 4.18 2.16 -10.79
C THR A 162 5.29 2.21 -11.84
N PHE A 163 5.93 3.37 -11.99
CA PHE A 163 7.11 3.58 -12.82
C PHE A 163 8.39 3.25 -12.05
N GLY A 164 8.56 3.76 -10.84
CA GLY A 164 9.79 3.56 -10.07
C GLY A 164 9.53 3.51 -8.57
N PHE A 165 10.26 2.64 -7.87
CA PHE A 165 10.11 2.46 -6.43
C PHE A 165 10.89 3.47 -5.59
N ASN A 166 11.89 4.18 -6.15
CA ASN A 166 12.44 5.42 -5.59
C ASN A 166 12.79 5.34 -4.08
N PHE A 167 13.53 4.29 -3.69
CA PHE A 167 13.94 3.99 -2.31
C PHE A 167 12.81 3.81 -1.27
N ILE A 168 11.56 3.63 -1.71
CA ILE A 168 10.37 3.58 -0.83
C ILE A 168 10.49 2.58 0.33
N TYR A 169 11.11 1.42 0.12
CA TYR A 169 11.23 0.41 1.17
C TYR A 169 12.34 0.78 2.18
N SER A 170 13.41 1.43 1.76
CA SER A 170 14.36 2.08 2.69
C SER A 170 13.70 3.21 3.49
N GLU A 171 12.82 4.02 2.88
CA GLU A 171 12.06 5.04 3.61
C GLU A 171 11.10 4.41 4.62
N TYR A 172 10.38 3.33 4.27
CA TYR A 172 9.55 2.59 5.19
C TYR A 172 10.36 1.92 6.32
N LEU A 173 11.55 1.38 6.04
CA LEU A 173 12.46 0.89 7.08
C LEU A 173 12.84 2.03 8.05
N GLN A 174 13.13 3.23 7.53
CA GLN A 174 13.45 4.38 8.38
C GLN A 174 12.24 4.85 9.21
N ILE A 175 11.04 4.95 8.62
CA ILE A 175 9.79 5.27 9.36
C ILE A 175 9.56 4.28 10.50
N VAL A 176 9.70 2.97 10.24
CA VAL A 176 9.52 1.93 11.27
C VAL A 176 10.57 2.07 12.39
N ARG A 177 11.84 2.34 12.05
CA ARG A 177 12.91 2.59 13.04
C ARG A 177 12.60 3.82 13.91
N GLU A 178 12.15 4.92 13.29
CA GLU A 178 11.84 6.18 13.98
C GLU A 178 10.62 6.05 14.90
N GLU A 179 9.55 5.41 14.45
CA GLU A 179 8.35 5.18 15.28
C GLU A 179 8.61 4.23 16.45
N LEU A 180 9.35 3.13 16.21
CA LEU A 180 9.79 2.26 17.30
C LEU A 180 10.70 3.00 18.29
N GLY A 181 11.51 3.96 17.83
CA GLY A 181 12.33 4.82 18.69
C GLY A 181 11.52 5.66 19.69
N LYS A 182 10.33 6.12 19.29
CA LYS A 182 9.47 7.01 20.10
C LYS A 182 8.79 6.28 21.27
N ASP A 183 8.09 5.18 20.98
CA ASP A 183 7.16 4.55 21.94
C ASP A 183 7.12 3.01 21.87
N ARG A 184 7.98 2.38 21.04
CA ARG A 184 7.98 0.93 20.75
C ARG A 184 6.77 0.40 20.00
N ILE A 185 5.90 1.27 19.49
CA ILE A 185 4.74 0.89 18.68
C ILE A 185 5.11 1.11 17.21
N PRO A 186 5.23 0.03 16.40
CA PRO A 186 5.45 0.18 14.97
C PRO A 186 4.21 0.80 14.29
N PRO A 187 4.38 1.49 13.14
CA PRO A 187 3.24 1.99 12.38
C PRO A 187 2.35 0.82 11.97
N THR A 188 1.06 0.89 12.29
CA THR A 188 0.09 -0.11 11.81
C THR A 188 -0.23 0.09 10.34
N VAL A 189 -0.23 1.35 9.90
CA VAL A 189 -0.40 1.77 8.50
C VAL A 189 0.64 2.85 8.20
N MET A 190 1.29 2.78 7.03
CA MET A 190 2.19 3.83 6.58
C MET A 190 2.13 4.05 5.06
N SER A 191 2.40 5.28 4.62
CA SER A 191 2.55 5.64 3.20
C SER A 191 3.43 6.90 3.07
N THR A 192 3.99 7.12 1.89
CA THR A 192 4.60 8.43 1.50
C THR A 192 3.89 9.04 0.29
N GLY A 193 2.76 8.45 -0.13
CA GLY A 193 2.00 8.79 -1.32
C GLY A 193 2.69 8.41 -2.63
N TYR A 194 2.24 9.05 -3.70
CA TYR A 194 2.79 8.91 -5.05
C TYR A 194 3.04 10.25 -5.74
N GLU A 195 3.93 10.25 -6.71
CA GLU A 195 4.12 11.36 -7.66
C GLU A 195 4.16 10.85 -9.10
N PHE A 196 3.73 11.67 -10.07
CA PHE A 196 4.03 11.37 -11.47
C PHE A 196 5.50 11.61 -11.79
N HIS A 197 6.06 10.81 -12.69
CA HIS A 197 7.38 11.03 -13.29
C HIS A 197 7.58 12.50 -13.73
N ARG A 198 8.76 13.08 -13.44
CA ARG A 198 9.07 14.52 -13.62
C ARG A 198 8.81 15.08 -15.02
N GLY A 199 8.97 14.27 -16.06
CA GLY A 199 8.65 14.64 -17.45
C GLY A 199 7.15 14.74 -17.77
N SER A 200 6.27 14.42 -16.82
CA SER A 200 4.82 14.51 -16.97
C SER A 200 4.31 15.94 -16.76
N LYS A 201 3.43 16.41 -17.65
CA LYS A 201 2.69 17.69 -17.47
C LYS A 201 1.85 17.75 -16.18
N PHE A 202 1.63 16.61 -15.53
CA PHE A 202 0.86 16.48 -14.29
C PHE A 202 1.74 16.53 -13.02
N HIS A 203 3.07 16.44 -13.15
CA HIS A 203 4.00 16.26 -12.02
C HIS A 203 3.82 17.30 -10.91
N ILE A 204 3.81 18.60 -11.24
CA ILE A 204 3.65 19.69 -10.27
C ILE A 204 2.34 19.58 -9.48
N ALA A 205 1.24 19.20 -10.12
CA ALA A 205 -0.05 19.08 -9.46
C ALA A 205 -0.10 17.86 -8.52
N SER A 206 0.59 16.77 -8.85
CA SER A 206 0.75 15.60 -7.98
C SER A 206 1.64 15.88 -6.78
N TRP A 207 2.76 16.59 -6.99
CA TRP A 207 3.64 17.03 -5.93
C TRP A 207 2.90 17.95 -4.94
N LEU A 208 2.12 18.91 -5.44
CA LEU A 208 1.27 19.78 -4.60
C LEU A 208 0.22 18.98 -3.80
N ASP A 209 -0.47 18.01 -4.41
CA ASP A 209 -1.43 17.14 -3.70
C ASP A 209 -0.74 16.38 -2.55
N ARG A 210 0.48 15.86 -2.81
CA ARG A 210 1.26 15.12 -1.81
C ARG A 210 1.73 16.01 -0.66
N MET A 211 2.20 17.23 -0.95
CA MET A 211 2.58 18.19 0.10
C MET A 211 1.38 18.63 0.96
N VAL A 212 0.20 18.81 0.35
CA VAL A 212 -1.04 19.04 1.10
C VAL A 212 -1.39 17.85 1.99
N ARG A 213 -1.23 16.61 1.50
CA ARG A 213 -1.39 15.41 2.34
C ARG A 213 -0.41 15.41 3.51
N THR A 214 0.89 15.60 3.30
CA THR A 214 1.88 15.70 4.38
C THR A 214 1.44 16.67 5.48
N ALA A 215 1.10 17.91 5.12
CA ALA A 215 0.68 18.92 6.11
C ALA A 215 -0.63 18.54 6.85
N LEU A 216 -1.57 17.87 6.18
CA LEU A 216 -2.79 17.36 6.81
C LEU A 216 -2.52 16.17 7.76
N ALA A 217 -1.51 15.35 7.45
CA ALA A 217 -1.14 14.20 8.27
C ALA A 217 -0.53 14.62 9.61
N GLU A 218 0.15 15.76 9.68
CA GLU A 218 0.61 16.37 10.94
C GLU A 218 -0.55 16.72 11.89
N VAL A 219 -1.71 17.10 11.33
CA VAL A 219 -2.93 17.40 12.11
C VAL A 219 -3.66 16.11 12.50
N TYR A 220 -3.87 15.20 11.53
CA TYR A 220 -4.47 13.89 11.78
C TYR A 220 -4.07 12.89 10.67
N PRO A 221 -3.21 11.89 10.95
CA PRO A 221 -2.67 11.01 9.92
C PRO A 221 -3.69 10.24 9.09
N LEU A 222 -4.92 10.07 9.57
CA LEU A 222 -5.97 9.36 8.85
C LEU A 222 -6.73 10.19 7.80
N PHE A 223 -6.51 11.51 7.69
CA PHE A 223 -7.16 12.35 6.68
C PHE A 223 -6.71 12.06 5.24
N VAL A 224 -5.50 11.53 5.07
CA VAL A 224 -4.83 11.45 3.76
C VAL A 224 -4.97 10.11 3.06
N TYR A 225 -5.36 9.06 3.79
CA TYR A 225 -5.64 7.73 3.27
C TYR A 225 -7.03 7.65 2.60
N TYR A 226 -7.36 8.67 1.81
CA TYR A 226 -8.54 8.66 0.99
C TYR A 226 -8.30 9.23 -0.42
N PRO A 227 -8.53 8.37 -1.41
CA PRO A 227 -7.99 7.02 -1.44
C PRO A 227 -6.48 7.09 -1.67
N GLU A 228 -5.73 6.34 -0.86
CA GLU A 228 -4.31 6.08 -1.11
C GLU A 228 -4.19 4.74 -1.86
N PRO A 229 -3.70 4.70 -3.10
CA PRO A 229 -3.42 3.43 -3.81
C PRO A 229 -2.16 2.72 -3.29
N ASN A 230 -1.19 3.46 -2.73
CA ASN A 230 0.12 2.95 -2.33
C ASN A 230 0.33 3.06 -0.82
N PHE A 231 0.07 1.98 -0.08
CA PHE A 231 0.21 1.97 1.38
C PHE A 231 0.61 0.61 1.94
N CYS A 232 1.37 0.65 3.03
CA CYS A 232 1.73 -0.53 3.82
C CYS A 232 0.77 -0.70 5.00
N VAL A 233 0.39 -1.94 5.29
CA VAL A 233 -0.37 -2.33 6.48
C VAL A 233 0.34 -3.46 7.20
N LEU A 234 0.55 -3.31 8.51
CA LEU A 234 1.15 -4.31 9.37
C LEU A 234 0.25 -5.55 9.46
N VAL A 235 0.82 -6.73 9.31
CA VAL A 235 0.19 -8.02 9.62
C VAL A 235 0.31 -8.26 11.12
N ARG A 236 -0.79 -8.66 11.78
CA ARG A 236 -0.74 -8.98 13.23
C ARG A 236 0.15 -10.21 13.48
N ASP A 237 0.74 -10.27 14.67
CA ASP A 237 1.62 -11.35 15.09
C ASP A 237 1.02 -12.74 14.81
N LYS A 238 1.86 -13.65 14.30
CA LYS A 238 1.52 -15.05 13.95
C LYS A 238 0.49 -15.22 12.83
N LEU A 239 -0.04 -14.16 12.22
CA LEU A 239 -0.95 -14.26 11.07
C LEU A 239 -0.21 -14.20 9.74
N ASN A 240 -0.79 -14.78 8.70
CA ASN A 240 -0.20 -14.85 7.36
C ASN A 240 -0.94 -13.97 6.34
N SER A 241 -1.88 -13.16 6.81
CA SER A 241 -2.58 -12.13 6.05
C SER A 241 -3.21 -11.12 7.01
N ILE A 242 -3.79 -10.06 6.45
CA ILE A 242 -4.57 -9.05 7.17
C ILE A 242 -6.02 -9.55 7.30
N GLU A 243 -6.52 -9.63 8.54
CA GLU A 243 -7.87 -10.15 8.84
C GLU A 243 -8.97 -9.19 8.37
N GLU A 244 -8.72 -7.89 8.47
CA GLU A 244 -9.64 -6.84 8.03
C GLU A 244 -9.86 -6.90 6.52
N SER A 245 -11.06 -6.53 6.07
CA SER A 245 -11.51 -6.74 4.69
C SER A 245 -11.51 -5.45 3.86
N PHE A 246 -11.23 -5.56 2.57
CA PHE A 246 -11.42 -4.49 1.59
C PHE A 246 -12.90 -4.30 1.18
N ILE A 247 -13.79 -5.24 1.53
CA ILE A 247 -15.17 -5.29 1.03
C ILE A 247 -16.12 -4.39 1.85
N ASP A 248 -16.65 -3.32 1.24
CA ASP A 248 -17.86 -2.64 1.71
C ASP A 248 -18.75 -2.26 0.52
N ARG A 249 -19.85 -3.00 0.35
CA ARG A 249 -20.83 -2.82 -0.72
C ARG A 249 -21.48 -1.43 -0.75
N ARG A 250 -21.39 -0.65 0.34
CA ARG A 250 -21.89 0.74 0.44
C ARG A 250 -20.86 1.79 0.02
N ARG A 251 -19.58 1.43 -0.05
CA ARG A 251 -18.43 2.32 -0.29
C ARG A 251 -17.62 1.85 -1.50
N LYS A 252 -18.26 1.78 -2.68
CA LYS A 252 -17.60 1.39 -3.94
C LYS A 252 -16.39 2.28 -4.22
N ASN A 253 -15.32 1.70 -4.75
CA ASN A 253 -14.07 2.38 -5.15
C ASN A 253 -13.33 3.13 -4.01
N MET A 254 -13.60 2.76 -2.74
CA MET A 254 -12.95 3.34 -1.55
C MET A 254 -12.05 2.32 -0.79
N GLU A 255 -11.42 1.37 -1.51
CA GLU A 255 -10.83 0.17 -0.91
C GLU A 255 -9.87 0.41 0.27
N SER A 256 -8.93 1.36 0.14
CA SER A 256 -7.98 1.68 1.20
C SER A 256 -8.66 2.27 2.44
N ALA A 257 -9.63 3.17 2.27
CA ALA A 257 -10.42 3.70 3.39
C ALA A 257 -11.38 2.67 4.01
N VAL A 258 -11.88 1.70 3.24
CA VAL A 258 -12.67 0.58 3.79
C VAL A 258 -11.80 -0.28 4.71
N LEU A 259 -10.63 -0.71 4.24
CA LEU A 259 -9.69 -1.48 5.05
C LEU A 259 -9.23 -0.68 6.28
N ILE A 260 -8.78 0.56 6.09
CA ILE A 260 -8.25 1.41 7.17
C ILE A 260 -9.32 1.74 8.21
N SER A 261 -10.60 1.86 7.82
CA SER A 261 -11.69 2.06 8.78
C SER A 261 -11.90 0.89 9.75
N GLN A 262 -11.39 -0.30 9.43
CA GLN A 262 -11.35 -1.48 10.30
C GLN A 262 -9.98 -1.60 11.00
N VAL A 263 -8.87 -1.46 10.26
CA VAL A 263 -7.50 -1.58 10.83
C VAL A 263 -7.26 -0.56 11.96
N LYS A 264 -7.90 0.62 11.91
CA LYS A 264 -7.85 1.64 12.98
C LYS A 264 -8.48 1.23 14.32
N THR A 265 -9.21 0.11 14.39
CA THR A 265 -9.79 -0.40 15.64
C THR A 265 -8.88 -1.40 16.35
N ARG A 266 -7.66 -1.61 15.85
CA ARG A 266 -6.62 -2.40 16.52
C ARG A 266 -6.10 -1.67 17.77
N ASP A 267 -5.71 -2.46 18.77
CA ASP A 267 -4.90 -1.96 19.88
C ASP A 267 -3.58 -1.38 19.36
N ASN A 268 -3.11 -0.30 19.99
CA ASN A 268 -1.89 0.42 19.61
C ASN A 268 -1.87 0.87 18.14
N PHE A 269 -3.04 1.17 17.55
CA PHE A 269 -3.12 1.65 16.18
C PHE A 269 -2.30 2.95 15.97
N LYS A 270 -1.43 2.92 14.96
CA LYS A 270 -0.62 4.06 14.52
C LYS A 270 -0.66 4.19 13.00
N ALA A 271 -0.95 5.39 12.49
CA ALA A 271 -0.88 5.72 11.07
C ALA A 271 0.19 6.78 10.82
N VAL A 272 1.01 6.61 9.78
CA VAL A 272 2.09 7.54 9.44
C VAL A 272 2.12 7.82 7.94
N PHE A 273 1.81 9.05 7.56
CA PHE A 273 2.06 9.55 6.22
C PHE A 273 3.23 10.53 6.27
N SER A 274 4.23 10.35 5.41
CA SER A 274 5.49 11.12 5.43
C SER A 274 5.82 11.76 4.09
N ASP A 275 6.50 12.90 4.16
CA ASP A 275 7.13 13.67 3.08
C ASP A 275 8.28 12.96 2.33
N ARG A 276 8.81 11.87 2.92
CA ARG A 276 9.84 10.98 2.35
C ARG A 276 9.55 10.54 0.91
N ASN A 277 10.54 9.93 0.27
CA ASN A 277 10.46 9.56 -1.14
C ASN A 277 9.16 8.78 -1.48
N PRO A 278 8.37 9.25 -2.47
CA PRO A 278 7.14 8.60 -2.91
C PRO A 278 7.42 7.53 -3.96
N ILE A 279 6.47 6.63 -4.17
CA ILE A 279 6.43 5.83 -5.39
C ILE A 279 6.19 6.75 -6.59
N ILE A 280 6.96 6.55 -7.66
CA ILE A 280 6.76 7.27 -8.92
C ILE A 280 5.83 6.44 -9.80
N ILE A 281 4.73 7.02 -10.29
CA ILE A 281 3.77 6.34 -11.18
C ILE A 281 3.73 6.98 -12.58
N ILE A 282 3.34 6.19 -13.58
CA ILE A 282 2.92 6.69 -14.90
C ILE A 282 1.55 7.35 -14.72
N VAL A 283 1.23 8.39 -15.51
CA VAL A 283 -0.12 8.98 -15.51
C VAL A 283 -1.11 7.94 -16.06
N PRO A 284 -2.07 7.45 -15.27
CA PRO A 284 -3.09 6.53 -15.74
C PRO A 284 -4.20 7.28 -16.47
N ASP A 285 -4.85 6.63 -17.44
CA ASP A 285 -5.88 7.24 -18.31
C ASP A 285 -7.07 7.87 -17.55
N ARG A 286 -7.31 7.42 -16.31
CA ARG A 286 -8.33 7.97 -15.39
C ARG A 286 -8.02 9.39 -14.89
N PHE A 287 -6.83 9.94 -15.11
CA PHE A 287 -6.42 11.24 -14.57
C PHE A 287 -6.38 12.33 -15.64
N SER A 288 -6.94 13.49 -15.30
CA SER A 288 -6.99 14.69 -16.17
C SER A 288 -6.56 15.95 -15.41
N LEU A 289 -6.36 17.06 -16.13
CA LEU A 289 -6.16 18.39 -15.54
C LEU A 289 -7.39 19.24 -15.83
N TYR A 290 -7.89 19.96 -14.83
CA TYR A 290 -8.93 20.97 -15.02
C TYR A 290 -8.53 22.27 -14.31
N GLY A 291 -8.43 23.36 -15.05
CA GLY A 291 -7.83 24.60 -14.56
C GLY A 291 -6.38 24.38 -14.08
N LYS A 292 -6.14 24.59 -12.79
CA LYS A 292 -4.84 24.33 -12.13
C LYS A 292 -4.82 23.04 -11.30
N GLY A 293 -5.92 22.29 -11.24
CA GLY A 293 -6.11 21.13 -10.36
C GLY A 293 -5.88 19.79 -11.05
N LEU A 294 -5.42 18.81 -10.27
CA LEU A 294 -5.32 17.41 -10.67
C LEU A 294 -6.67 16.71 -10.47
N MET A 295 -7.34 16.35 -11.57
CA MET A 295 -8.61 15.64 -11.56
C MET A 295 -8.36 14.13 -11.58
N THR A 296 -8.17 13.55 -10.39
CA THR A 296 -8.05 12.09 -10.19
C THR A 296 -9.33 11.43 -9.67
N GLY A 297 -10.34 12.22 -9.30
CA GLY A 297 -11.47 11.77 -8.45
C GLY A 297 -11.06 11.47 -6.99
N GLN A 298 -9.80 11.78 -6.65
CA GLN A 298 -9.10 11.29 -5.46
C GLN A 298 -8.17 12.34 -4.83
N SER A 299 -7.96 13.48 -5.50
CA SER A 299 -7.03 14.55 -5.08
C SER A 299 -7.64 15.37 -3.95
N THR A 300 -6.85 15.61 -2.91
CA THR A 300 -7.12 16.51 -1.79
C THR A 300 -7.11 17.99 -2.16
N LEU A 301 -6.64 18.34 -3.37
CA LEU A 301 -6.82 19.68 -3.95
C LEU A 301 -8.30 19.98 -4.26
N ASP A 302 -9.15 18.95 -4.37
CA ASP A 302 -10.61 19.08 -4.33
C ASP A 302 -11.10 19.04 -2.87
N GLY A 303 -11.73 20.14 -2.43
CA GLY A 303 -12.25 20.27 -1.07
C GLY A 303 -13.31 19.24 -0.69
N MET A 304 -14.05 18.69 -1.65
CA MET A 304 -15.03 17.62 -1.40
C MET A 304 -14.34 16.28 -1.15
N ASN A 305 -13.25 15.97 -1.86
CA ASN A 305 -12.45 14.78 -1.61
C ASN A 305 -11.74 14.87 -0.25
N LEU A 306 -11.19 16.04 0.09
CA LEU A 306 -10.61 16.31 1.41
C LEU A 306 -11.66 16.13 2.52
N ALA A 307 -12.85 16.72 2.38
CA ALA A 307 -13.94 16.52 3.33
C ALA A 307 -14.39 15.06 3.41
N THR A 308 -14.37 14.32 2.29
CA THR A 308 -14.70 12.89 2.27
C THR A 308 -13.64 12.06 2.99
N GLY A 309 -12.35 12.37 2.82
CA GLY A 309 -11.25 11.71 3.54
C GLY A 309 -11.32 11.92 5.05
N ALA A 310 -11.62 13.15 5.48
CA ALA A 310 -11.88 13.45 6.88
C ALA A 310 -13.05 12.63 7.46
N ASN A 311 -14.15 12.49 6.71
CA ASN A 311 -15.35 11.78 7.16
C ASN A 311 -15.29 10.25 6.98
N CYS A 312 -14.53 9.71 6.02
CA CYS A 312 -14.54 8.27 5.73
C CYS A 312 -13.87 7.45 6.84
N ASN A 313 -12.82 8.03 7.43
CA ASN A 313 -12.01 7.47 8.50
C ASN A 313 -12.45 7.94 9.90
N GLN A 314 -13.39 8.88 10.01
CA GLN A 314 -14.10 9.18 11.25
C GLN A 314 -15.35 8.29 11.40
N ARG A 315 -15.52 7.65 12.56
CA ARG A 315 -16.85 7.15 13.00
C ARG A 315 -16.96 7.18 14.53
N ARG A 316 -17.83 8.07 15.00
CA ARG A 316 -18.49 8.09 16.33
C ARG A 316 -17.60 7.76 17.54
N SER A 317 -16.70 8.68 17.89
CA SER A 317 -16.71 9.14 19.30
C SER A 317 -17.85 10.16 19.44
N PRO A 318 -18.73 10.07 20.46
CA PRO A 318 -19.59 11.19 20.81
C PRO A 318 -18.72 12.32 21.39
N ALA A 319 -18.75 13.48 20.74
CA ALA A 319 -18.04 14.71 21.11
C ALA A 319 -16.49 14.70 21.01
N SER A 320 -15.93 14.89 19.80
CA SER A 320 -14.75 15.77 19.56
C SER A 320 -14.27 15.78 18.09
N ALA A 321 -15.02 16.39 17.15
CA ALA A 321 -14.50 16.70 15.80
C ALA A 321 -15.36 17.73 15.02
N VAL A 322 -15.94 18.74 15.68
CA VAL A 322 -16.56 19.85 14.93
C VAL A 322 -15.48 20.87 14.59
N ILE A 323 -14.93 20.77 13.38
CA ILE A 323 -14.13 21.86 12.80
C ILE A 323 -15.08 23.02 12.54
N ARG A 324 -15.25 23.90 13.53
CA ARG A 324 -15.93 25.19 13.36
C ARG A 324 -15.04 26.09 12.50
N LEU A 325 -15.27 26.07 11.19
CA LEU A 325 -14.90 27.18 10.31
C LEU A 325 -15.62 28.43 10.82
N LYS A 326 -14.91 29.30 11.55
CA LYS A 326 -15.39 30.64 11.88
C LYS A 326 -15.57 31.41 10.57
N LYS A 327 -16.83 31.72 10.23
CA LYS A 327 -17.13 32.81 9.30
C LYS A 327 -16.97 34.13 10.04
N ASP A 328 -15.74 34.61 10.14
CA ASP A 328 -15.50 36.00 10.52
C ASP A 328 -15.77 36.89 9.29
N ASN A 329 -17.01 37.36 9.21
CA ASN A 329 -17.45 38.36 8.25
C ASN A 329 -18.18 39.50 8.98
N GLN A 330 -17.56 40.03 10.05
CA GLN A 330 -17.87 41.38 10.51
C GLN A 330 -17.16 42.38 9.60
N LEU A 331 -17.83 42.84 8.55
CA LEU A 331 -17.43 44.03 7.78
C LEU A 331 -18.55 44.48 6.81
N ARG A 332 -19.76 44.77 7.34
CA ARG A 332 -20.80 45.56 6.66
C ARG A 332 -21.71 46.33 7.64
N SER A 333 -21.25 47.51 8.06
CA SER A 333 -22.10 48.66 8.41
C SER A 333 -21.26 49.95 8.51
N MET A 334 -20.89 50.48 7.35
CA MET A 334 -21.02 51.91 7.08
C MET A 334 -22.27 52.05 6.22
#